data_AF-A0A2I7N8A7-F1
#
_entry.id   AF-A0A2I7N8A7-F1
#
_cell.length_a   1.000
_cell.length_b   1.000
_cell.length_c   1.000
_cell.angle_alpha   90.00
_cell.angle_beta   90.00
_cell.angle_gamma   90.00
#
_symmetry.space_group_name_H-M   'P 1'
#
loop_
_entity.id
_entity.type
_entity.pdbx_description
1 polymer ?
#
loop_
_entity_poly.entity_id
_entity_poly.type
_entity_poly.pdbx_seq_one_letter_code
_entity_poly.pdbx_strand_id
1 'polypeptide(L)'
;MQILFIAGQNDEERLRYKDFVSRWLTAFDNYVPELKIHVYPDDNFDPDDIEVVLIWKHPYGLLNKFKNLKAIQVMAAGVDHALADKELPNVPIARIIDPDMAKDLAQYAAAYVLKIIKRIDHWQQKQKEHRWTKQPPFNFSHLTIGIMGLGAMG
;
A
#
# COMPACT_ATOMS: atom_id res chain seq x y z
N MET A 1 4.13 24.60 -7.82
CA MET A 1 4.02 23.15 -7.61
C MET A 1 2.56 22.74 -7.62
N GLN A 2 2.08 22.20 -8.74
CA GLN A 2 0.78 21.52 -8.82
C GLN A 2 0.99 20.01 -8.77
N ILE A 3 0.14 19.34 -8.01
CA ILE A 3 0.19 17.90 -7.80
C ILE A 3 -1.07 17.27 -8.39
N LEU A 4 -0.92 16.11 -9.00
CA LEU A 4 -2.05 15.29 -9.45
C LEU A 4 -2.07 13.95 -8.72
N PHE A 5 -3.20 13.60 -8.12
CA PHE A 5 -3.45 12.30 -7.51
C PHE A 5 -4.17 11.38 -8.49
N ILE A 6 -3.59 10.20 -8.75
CA ILE A 6 -4.15 9.17 -9.64
C ILE A 6 -4.24 7.85 -8.88
N ALA A 7 -5.45 7.31 -8.72
CA ALA A 7 -5.67 6.02 -8.07
C ALA A 7 -6.61 5.12 -8.89
N GLY A 8 -6.09 4.05 -9.49
CA GLY A 8 -6.85 3.05 -10.25
C GLY A 8 -6.70 3.16 -11.78
N GLN A 9 -6.62 2.01 -12.45
CA GLN A 9 -6.36 1.92 -13.89
C GLN A 9 -7.62 2.14 -14.73
N ASN A 10 -8.79 1.87 -14.17
CA ASN A 10 -10.10 1.97 -14.82
C ASN A 10 -11.15 2.52 -13.83
N ASP A 11 -12.37 2.74 -14.31
CA ASP A 11 -13.43 3.40 -13.53
C ASP A 11 -13.85 2.59 -12.31
N GLU A 12 -13.86 1.25 -12.41
CA GLU A 12 -14.17 0.36 -11.29
C GLU A 12 -13.12 0.46 -10.17
N GLU A 13 -11.83 0.42 -10.54
CA GLU A 13 -10.74 0.59 -9.58
C GLU A 13 -10.75 1.99 -8.96
N ARG A 14 -11.03 3.05 -9.74
CA ARG A 14 -11.14 4.41 -9.21
C ARG A 14 -12.26 4.52 -8.17
N LEU A 15 -13.42 3.94 -8.44
CA LEU A 15 -14.52 3.89 -7.47
C LEU A 15 -14.09 3.15 -6.20
N ARG A 16 -13.39 2.02 -6.34
CA ARG A 16 -12.86 1.25 -5.22
C ARG A 16 -11.86 2.04 -4.36
N TYR A 17 -11.07 2.92 -4.97
CA TYR A 17 -10.05 3.72 -4.28
C TYR A 17 -10.52 5.13 -3.87
N LYS A 18 -11.81 5.45 -4.05
CA LYS A 18 -12.35 6.77 -3.68
C LYS A 18 -12.08 7.14 -2.22
N ASP A 19 -12.31 6.22 -1.29
CA ASP A 19 -12.06 6.45 0.14
C ASP A 19 -10.56 6.53 0.47
N PHE A 20 -9.72 5.86 -0.32
CA PHE A 20 -8.27 5.96 -0.17
C PHE A 20 -7.79 7.37 -0.56
N VAL A 21 -8.25 7.88 -1.71
CA VAL A 21 -7.92 9.24 -2.18
C VAL A 21 -8.45 10.28 -1.19
N SER A 22 -9.71 10.18 -0.75
CA SER A 22 -10.33 11.17 0.14
C SER A 22 -9.60 11.30 1.48
N ARG A 23 -9.13 10.18 2.06
CA ARG A 23 -8.34 10.19 3.29
C ARG A 23 -7.00 10.89 3.12
N TRP A 24 -6.35 10.72 1.98
CA TRP A 24 -5.11 11.42 1.68
C TRP A 24 -5.33 12.92 1.47
N LEU A 25 -6.35 13.31 0.70
CA LEU A 25 -6.69 14.73 0.52
C LEU A 25 -6.98 15.40 1.86
N THR A 26 -7.77 14.75 2.72
CA THR A 26 -8.03 15.24 4.09
C THR A 26 -6.75 15.40 4.89
N ALA A 27 -5.79 14.47 4.77
CA ALA A 27 -4.51 14.59 5.44
C ALA A 27 -3.68 15.77 4.89
N PHE A 28 -3.60 15.93 3.57
CA PHE A 28 -2.90 17.06 2.95
C PHE A 28 -3.51 18.40 3.37
N ASP A 29 -4.83 18.53 3.36
CA ASP A 29 -5.51 19.75 3.81
C ASP A 29 -5.20 20.09 5.27
N ASN A 30 -5.03 19.08 6.13
CA ASN A 30 -4.73 19.28 7.55
C ASN A 30 -3.27 19.64 7.82
N TYR A 31 -2.32 19.12 7.02
CA TYR A 31 -0.88 19.28 7.29
C TYR A 31 -0.19 20.32 6.39
N VAL A 32 -0.69 20.51 5.16
CA VAL A 32 -0.07 21.37 4.13
C VAL A 32 -1.17 21.99 3.22
N PRO A 33 -2.09 22.81 3.77
CA PRO A 33 -3.26 23.33 3.06
C PRO A 33 -2.95 24.20 1.83
N GLU A 34 -1.72 24.69 1.70
CA GLU A 34 -1.27 25.48 0.54
C GLU A 34 -0.98 24.62 -0.71
N LEU A 35 -0.87 23.29 -0.57
CA LEU A 35 -0.66 22.39 -1.70
C LEU A 35 -1.91 22.30 -2.57
N LYS A 36 -1.77 22.61 -3.85
CA LYS A 36 -2.81 22.39 -4.84
C LYS A 36 -2.72 20.96 -5.37
N ILE A 37 -3.66 20.12 -4.95
CA ILE A 37 -3.78 18.73 -5.37
C ILE A 37 -5.05 18.57 -6.20
N HIS A 38 -4.88 18.16 -7.44
CA HIS A 38 -5.98 17.76 -8.34
C HIS A 38 -6.16 16.25 -8.29
N VAL A 39 -7.36 15.77 -8.61
CA VAL A 39 -7.71 14.35 -8.67
C VAL A 39 -8.04 13.96 -10.11
N TYR A 40 -7.33 12.95 -10.64
CA TYR A 40 -7.63 12.40 -11.96
C TYR A 40 -8.78 11.38 -11.89
N PRO A 41 -9.73 11.37 -12.85
CA PRO A 41 -9.94 12.30 -13.96
C PRO A 41 -10.95 13.42 -13.65
N ASP A 42 -11.38 13.54 -12.39
CA ASP A 42 -12.56 14.32 -12.00
C ASP A 42 -12.31 15.84 -12.02
N ASP A 43 -11.08 16.26 -11.71
CA ASP A 43 -10.69 17.67 -11.69
C ASP A 43 -10.20 18.17 -13.05
N ASN A 44 -10.44 19.46 -13.31
CA ASN A 44 -9.97 20.14 -14.51
C ASN A 44 -8.62 20.82 -14.23
N PHE A 45 -7.59 20.46 -14.99
CA PHE A 45 -6.24 21.00 -14.85
C PHE A 45 -5.53 21.01 -16.21
N ASP A 46 -4.50 21.86 -16.36
CA ASP A 46 -3.60 21.81 -17.52
C ASP A 46 -2.53 20.71 -17.28
N PRO A 47 -2.41 19.69 -18.15
CA PRO A 47 -1.36 18.68 -18.02
C PRO A 47 0.06 19.25 -17.99
N ASP A 48 0.30 20.40 -18.63
CA ASP A 48 1.62 21.03 -18.64
C ASP A 48 1.91 21.77 -17.31
N ASP A 49 0.92 22.00 -16.43
CA ASP A 49 1.13 22.59 -15.10
C ASP A 49 1.52 21.57 -14.02
N ILE A 50 1.33 20.26 -14.27
CA ILE A 50 1.57 19.20 -13.29
C ILE A 50 3.06 18.92 -13.13
N GLU A 51 3.58 19.12 -11.91
CA GLU A 51 5.00 18.93 -11.60
C GLU A 51 5.27 17.64 -10.82
N VAL A 52 4.28 17.12 -10.08
CA VAL A 52 4.40 15.89 -9.29
C VAL A 52 3.12 15.08 -9.42
N VAL A 53 3.26 13.75 -9.54
CA VAL A 53 2.11 12.84 -9.48
C VAL A 53 2.19 11.93 -8.25
N LEU A 54 1.07 11.80 -7.54
CA LEU A 54 0.85 10.79 -6.52
C LEU A 54 0.10 9.63 -7.18
N ILE A 55 0.69 8.43 -7.19
CA ILE A 55 0.13 7.31 -7.95
C ILE A 55 -0.16 6.08 -7.08
N TRP A 56 -1.28 5.44 -7.39
CA TRP A 56 -1.60 4.09 -6.99
C TRP A 56 -2.30 3.39 -8.16
N LYS A 57 -1.64 2.40 -8.78
CA LYS A 57 -2.17 1.72 -9.97
C LYS A 57 -2.69 2.68 -11.06
N HIS A 58 -1.84 3.59 -11.54
CA HIS A 58 -2.24 4.51 -12.61
C HIS A 58 -2.46 3.76 -13.94
N PRO A 59 -3.30 4.28 -14.85
CA PRO A 59 -3.39 3.74 -16.21
C PRO A 59 -2.04 3.88 -16.94
N TYR A 60 -1.58 2.80 -17.58
CA TYR A 60 -0.28 2.81 -18.25
C TYR A 60 -0.22 3.82 -19.39
N GLY A 61 0.95 4.41 -19.59
CA GLY A 61 1.18 5.45 -20.59
C GLY A 61 0.55 6.82 -20.27
N LEU A 62 -0.33 6.91 -19.25
CA LEU A 62 -0.98 8.17 -18.88
C LEU A 62 0.04 9.25 -18.49
N LEU A 63 1.12 8.87 -17.81
CA LEU A 63 2.07 9.82 -17.25
C LEU A 63 2.88 10.58 -18.32
N ASN A 64 2.94 10.07 -19.55
CA ASN A 64 3.60 10.76 -20.68
C ASN A 64 2.88 12.04 -21.12
N LYS A 65 1.65 12.27 -20.66
CA LYS A 65 0.91 13.51 -20.93
C LYS A 65 1.45 14.71 -20.15
N PHE A 66 2.21 14.49 -19.07
CA PHE A 66 2.69 15.55 -18.18
C PHE A 66 4.14 15.93 -18.53
N LYS A 67 4.31 16.92 -19.42
CA LYS A 67 5.65 17.28 -19.95
C LYS A 67 6.59 17.90 -18.93
N ASN A 68 6.04 18.61 -17.95
CA ASN A 68 6.79 19.30 -16.90
C ASN A 68 6.90 18.48 -15.61
N LEU A 69 6.63 17.17 -15.68
CA LEU A 69 6.72 16.28 -14.54
C LEU A 69 8.15 16.22 -14.01
N LYS A 70 8.30 16.39 -12.70
CA LYS A 70 9.59 16.39 -11.99
C LYS A 70 9.77 15.18 -11.09
N ALA A 71 8.68 14.57 -10.61
CA ALA A 71 8.75 13.39 -9.74
C ALA A 71 7.45 12.57 -9.76
N ILE A 72 7.58 11.28 -9.47
CA ILE A 72 6.48 10.35 -9.22
C ILE A 72 6.59 9.87 -7.78
N GLN A 73 5.54 10.03 -6.99
CA GLN A 73 5.41 9.44 -5.66
C GLN A 73 4.44 8.27 -5.71
N VAL A 74 4.94 7.05 -5.53
CA VAL A 74 4.10 5.87 -5.36
C VAL A 74 3.53 5.89 -3.93
N MET A 75 2.21 5.80 -3.82
CA MET A 75 1.48 5.87 -2.54
C MET A 75 1.47 4.52 -1.80
N ALA A 76 2.61 3.82 -1.80
CA ALA A 76 2.80 2.53 -1.15
C ALA A 76 4.28 2.15 -0.94
N ALA A 77 4.52 1.11 -0.14
CA ALA A 77 5.85 0.51 0.01
C ALA A 77 6.31 -0.27 -1.22
N GLY A 78 5.41 -1.05 -1.83
CA GLY A 78 5.67 -1.81 -3.05
C GLY A 78 5.42 -0.98 -4.30
N VAL A 79 6.33 -1.07 -5.26
CA VAL A 79 6.30 -0.27 -6.50
C VAL A 79 6.05 -1.10 -7.76
N ASP A 80 5.80 -2.40 -7.62
CA ASP A 80 5.68 -3.35 -8.73
C ASP A 80 4.61 -2.93 -9.74
N HIS A 81 3.47 -2.43 -9.25
CA HIS A 81 2.38 -1.96 -10.10
C HIS A 81 2.74 -0.71 -10.89
N ALA A 82 3.61 0.16 -10.36
CA ALA A 82 4.08 1.34 -11.07
C ALA A 82 5.10 0.93 -12.13
N LEU A 83 6.09 0.11 -11.77
CA LEU A 83 7.17 -0.37 -12.67
C LEU A 83 6.69 -1.35 -13.76
N ALA A 84 5.47 -1.84 -13.64
CA ALA A 84 4.81 -2.61 -14.69
C ALA A 84 4.48 -1.75 -15.91
N ASP A 85 4.30 -0.43 -15.74
CA ASP A 85 4.19 0.52 -16.84
C ASP A 85 5.55 0.68 -17.54
N LYS A 86 5.63 0.26 -18.80
CA LYS A 86 6.86 0.35 -19.61
C LYS A 86 7.05 1.71 -20.26
N GLU A 87 6.05 2.58 -20.17
CA GLU A 87 6.06 3.91 -20.72
C GLU A 87 6.26 4.99 -19.64
N LEU A 88 6.81 4.63 -18.48
CA LEU A 88 7.09 5.61 -17.43
C LEU A 88 8.07 6.69 -17.92
N PRO A 89 7.79 7.98 -17.65
CA PRO A 89 8.72 9.05 -17.95
C PRO A 89 9.98 8.93 -17.10
N ASN A 90 11.11 9.38 -17.64
CA ASN A 90 12.41 9.31 -16.98
C ASN A 90 12.57 10.41 -15.90
N VAL A 91 11.82 10.28 -14.81
CA VAL A 91 11.85 11.17 -13.65
C VAL A 91 12.05 10.35 -12.37
N PRO A 92 12.57 10.94 -11.28
CA PRO A 92 12.70 10.26 -10.00
C PRO A 92 11.37 9.65 -9.52
N ILE A 93 11.44 8.39 -9.09
CA ILE A 93 10.32 7.66 -8.50
C ILE A 93 10.63 7.43 -7.02
N ALA A 94 9.76 7.95 -6.15
CA ALA A 94 9.79 7.73 -4.71
C ALA A 94 8.66 6.79 -4.28
N ARG A 95 8.84 6.16 -3.12
CA ARG A 95 7.88 5.23 -2.51
C ARG A 95 7.73 5.53 -1.03
N ILE A 96 6.67 5.04 -0.40
CA ILE A 96 6.48 5.24 1.03
C ILE A 96 7.44 4.33 1.82
N ILE A 97 8.19 4.94 2.72
CA ILE A 97 8.95 4.25 3.77
C ILE A 97 8.43 4.80 5.09
N ASP A 98 7.69 3.97 5.81
CA ASP A 98 7.06 4.33 7.08
C ASP A 98 7.41 3.26 8.13
N PRO A 99 8.10 3.63 9.23
CA PRO A 99 8.41 2.72 10.32
C PRO A 99 7.17 2.09 10.98
N ASP A 100 6.04 2.79 10.99
CA ASP A 100 4.82 2.25 11.62
C ASP A 100 4.17 1.19 10.74
N MET A 101 4.19 1.36 9.41
CA MET A 101 3.83 0.29 8.47
C MET A 101 4.69 -0.97 8.66
N ALA A 102 5.99 -0.82 8.91
CA ALA A 102 6.88 -1.95 9.18
C ALA A 102 6.53 -2.67 10.50
N LYS A 103 6.22 -1.91 11.55
CA LYS A 103 5.77 -2.47 12.83
C LYS A 103 4.45 -3.21 12.68
N ASP A 104 3.49 -2.67 11.94
CA ASP A 104 2.20 -3.31 11.71
C ASP A 104 2.35 -4.65 10.98
N LEU A 105 3.21 -4.73 9.96
CA LEU A 105 3.53 -5.98 9.28
C LEU A 105 4.23 -6.99 10.22
N ALA A 106 5.16 -6.53 11.05
CA ALA A 106 5.82 -7.38 12.03
C ALA A 106 4.82 -7.94 13.07
N GLN A 107 3.88 -7.11 13.54
CA GLN A 107 2.80 -7.54 14.43
C GLN A 107 1.89 -8.56 13.76
N TYR A 108 1.52 -8.33 12.49
CA TYR A 108 0.71 -9.27 11.71
C TYR A 108 1.41 -10.62 11.56
N ALA A 109 2.69 -10.62 11.19
CA ALA A 109 3.50 -11.83 11.08
C ALA A 109 3.59 -12.58 12.42
N ALA A 110 3.88 -11.86 13.52
CA ALA A 110 3.94 -12.43 14.86
C ALA A 110 2.59 -13.05 15.28
N ALA A 111 1.47 -12.39 14.98
CA ALA A 111 0.14 -12.91 15.28
C ALA A 111 -0.12 -14.26 14.58
N TYR A 112 0.24 -14.39 13.31
CA TYR A 112 0.07 -15.65 12.57
C TYR A 112 1.04 -16.75 13.03
N VAL A 113 2.28 -16.41 13.34
CA VAL A 113 3.24 -17.33 13.94
C VAL A 113 2.68 -17.89 15.26
N LEU A 114 2.18 -17.01 16.14
CA LEU A 114 1.56 -17.43 17.40
C LEU A 114 0.29 -18.25 17.19
N LYS A 115 -0.55 -17.91 16.20
CA LYS A 115 -1.74 -18.68 15.82
C LYS A 115 -1.40 -20.14 15.51
N ILE A 116 -0.33 -20.36 14.73
CA ILE A 116 0.16 -21.69 14.35
C ILE A 116 0.72 -22.42 15.57
N ILE A 117 1.64 -21.78 16.30
CA ILE A 117 2.30 -22.37 17.49
C ILE A 117 1.28 -22.79 18.55
N LYS A 118 0.28 -21.95 18.80
CA LYS A 118 -0.77 -22.22 19.79
C LYS A 118 -1.87 -23.13 19.25
N ARG A 119 -1.79 -23.54 17.97
CA ARG A 119 -2.78 -24.40 17.29
C ARG A 119 -4.19 -23.82 17.42
N ILE A 120 -4.33 -22.51 17.27
CA ILE A 120 -5.61 -21.81 17.53
C ILE A 120 -6.74 -22.39 16.67
N ASP A 121 -6.47 -22.70 15.40
CA ASP A 121 -7.46 -23.29 14.49
C ASP A 121 -7.95 -24.67 14.98
N HIS A 122 -7.05 -25.49 15.54
CA HIS A 122 -7.43 -26.77 16.15
C HIS A 122 -8.39 -26.58 17.31
N TRP A 123 -8.10 -25.62 18.20
CA TRP A 123 -8.94 -25.35 19.36
C TRP A 123 -10.28 -24.72 18.99
N GLN A 124 -10.30 -23.85 17.99
CA GLN A 124 -11.56 -23.31 17.44
C GLN A 124 -12.44 -24.43 16.88
N GLN A 125 -11.86 -25.42 16.20
CA GLN A 125 -12.61 -26.58 15.71
C GLN A 125 -13.17 -27.42 16.87
N LYS A 126 -12.35 -27.72 17.88
CA LYS A 126 -12.80 -28.47 19.08
C LYS A 126 -13.88 -27.74 19.87
N GLN A 127 -13.80 -26.42 19.92
CA GLN A 127 -14.81 -25.57 20.53
C GLN A 127 -16.16 -25.67 19.79
N LYS A 128 -16.16 -25.63 18.45
CA LYS A 128 -17.37 -25.84 17.63
C LYS A 128 -17.98 -27.22 17.84
N GLU A 129 -17.16 -28.23 18.12
CA GLU A 129 -17.60 -29.59 18.47
C GLU A 129 -18.05 -29.74 19.93
N HIS A 130 -18.01 -28.67 20.73
CA HIS A 130 -18.24 -28.69 22.18
C HIS A 130 -17.37 -29.71 22.92
N ARG A 131 -16.17 -29.97 22.41
CA ARG A 131 -15.30 -31.05 22.90
C ARG A 131 -14.07 -30.50 23.61
N TRP A 132 -13.90 -30.87 24.87
CA TRP A 132 -12.67 -30.60 25.62
C TRP A 132 -11.69 -31.78 25.51
N THR A 133 -10.49 -31.55 24.96
CA THR A 133 -9.43 -32.57 24.89
C THR A 133 -8.09 -31.99 25.29
N LYS A 134 -7.36 -32.68 26.17
CA LYS A 134 -5.98 -32.34 26.50
C LYS A 134 -5.07 -32.73 25.35
N GLN A 135 -4.20 -31.81 24.92
CA GLN A 135 -3.08 -32.10 24.02
C GLN A 135 -1.78 -31.81 24.77
N PRO A 136 -0.68 -32.51 24.42
CA PRO A 136 0.63 -32.17 24.95
C PRO A 136 1.00 -30.74 24.57
N PRO A 137 1.77 -30.03 25.42
CA PRO A 137 2.26 -28.69 25.10
C PRO A 137 3.11 -28.74 23.82
N PHE A 138 3.00 -27.68 23.01
CA PHE A 138 3.80 -27.54 21.81
C PHE A 138 5.21 -27.06 22.19
N ASN A 139 6.25 -27.69 21.64
CA ASN A 139 7.65 -27.32 21.90
C ASN A 139 8.20 -26.39 20.81
N PHE A 140 8.70 -25.22 21.24
CA PHE A 140 9.27 -24.19 20.37
C PHE A 140 10.63 -24.56 19.77
N SER A 141 11.38 -25.47 20.39
CA SER A 141 12.79 -25.72 20.06
C SER A 141 13.04 -26.29 18.65
N HIS A 142 12.00 -26.67 17.93
CA HIS A 142 12.10 -27.27 16.59
C HIS A 142 11.57 -26.38 15.47
N LEU A 143 11.11 -25.16 15.77
CA LEU A 143 10.58 -24.25 14.75
C LEU A 143 11.65 -23.29 14.27
N THR A 144 11.82 -23.24 12.96
CA THR A 144 12.60 -22.22 12.27
C THR A 144 11.64 -21.34 11.49
N ILE A 145 11.75 -20.02 11.67
CA ILE A 145 10.99 -19.03 10.90
C ILE A 145 11.93 -18.49 9.83
N GLY A 146 11.57 -18.69 8.57
CA GLY A 146 12.25 -18.08 7.43
C GLY A 146 11.57 -16.78 7.05
N ILE A 147 12.34 -15.71 6.92
CA ILE A 147 11.87 -14.43 6.37
C ILE A 147 12.48 -14.28 4.97
N MET A 148 11.62 -14.20 3.95
CA MET A 148 12.05 -14.04 2.57
C MET A 148 11.94 -12.57 2.17
N GLY A 149 13.09 -11.90 2.13
CA GLY A 149 13.22 -10.46 1.91
C GLY A 149 13.52 -9.73 3.21
N LEU A 150 14.72 -9.15 3.31
CA LEU A 150 15.24 -8.44 4.50
C LEU A 150 15.38 -6.93 4.19
N GLY A 151 14.38 -6.39 3.50
CA GLY A 151 14.30 -4.97 3.17
C GLY A 151 13.71 -4.15 4.32
N ALA A 152 13.10 -3.00 4.00
CA ALA A 152 12.55 -2.09 5.01
C ALA A 152 11.43 -2.69 5.90
N MET A 153 10.83 -3.82 5.50
CA MET A 153 9.72 -4.48 6.19
C MET A 153 10.08 -5.85 6.80
N GLY A 154 11.25 -6.40 6.43
CA GLY A 154 11.64 -7.78 6.75
C GLY A 154 12.61 -7.89 7.90
#